data_AF-A0A7Y2NHN5-F1
#
_entry.id   AF-A0A7Y2NHN5-F1
#
_cell.length_a   1.000
_cell.length_b   1.000
_cell.length_c   1.000
_cell.angle_alpha   90.00
_cell.angle_beta   90.00
_cell.angle_gamma   90.00
#
_symmetry.space_group_name_H-M   'P 1'
#
loop_
_entity.id
_entity.type
_entity.pdbx_description
1 polymer ?
#
loop_
_entity_poly.entity_id
_entity_poly.type
_entity_poly.pdbx_seq_one_letter_code
_entity_poly.pdbx_strand_id
1 'polypeptide(L)'
;MTDKDPLEPFFEAARTERAEPNDAFLARLAADAAAVTAERAAPAIRSAPASPLRRMLEAIGGWPSVAGLATATAAGIWIGVAVPDLTTNFVPLSSETTAFELVDLVPGYGDFIAEEG
;
A
#
# COMPACT_ATOMS: atom_id res chain seq x y z
N MET A 1 -27.61 -11.44 -4.13
CA MET A 1 -27.97 -10.25 -4.91
C MET A 1 -26.68 -9.79 -5.55
N THR A 2 -26.46 -10.13 -6.82
CA THR A 2 -25.16 -9.92 -7.49
C THR A 2 -24.87 -8.42 -7.57
N ASP A 3 -23.79 -8.00 -6.91
CA ASP A 3 -23.18 -6.69 -7.07
C ASP A 3 -22.80 -6.56 -8.56
N LYS A 4 -23.57 -5.78 -9.32
CA LYS A 4 -23.32 -5.58 -10.76
C LYS A 4 -22.28 -4.49 -10.88
N ASP A 5 -21.17 -4.80 -11.56
CA ASP A 5 -20.11 -3.86 -11.86
C ASP A 5 -20.73 -2.57 -12.45
N PRO A 6 -20.56 -1.41 -11.81
CA PRO A 6 -21.15 -0.15 -12.26
C PRO A 6 -20.66 0.26 -13.66
N LEU A 7 -19.58 -0.34 -14.16
CA LEU A 7 -19.04 -0.08 -15.49
C LEU A 7 -19.70 -0.92 -16.60
N GLU A 8 -20.41 -2.00 -16.25
CA GLU A 8 -21.00 -2.92 -17.23
C GLU A 8 -21.93 -2.23 -18.25
N PRO A 9 -22.80 -1.27 -17.86
CA PRO A 9 -23.65 -0.56 -18.82
C PRO A 9 -22.85 0.27 -19.84
N PHE A 10 -21.72 0.84 -19.43
CA PHE A 10 -20.85 1.62 -20.32
C PHE A 10 -20.13 0.71 -21.33
N PHE A 11 -19.69 -0.47 -20.89
CA PHE A 11 -19.08 -1.47 -21.80
C PHE A 11 -20.10 -2.09 -22.75
N GLU A 12 -21.36 -2.24 -22.33
CA GLU A 12 -22.46 -2.68 -23.21
C GLU A 12 -22.77 -1.62 -24.29
N ALA A 13 -22.82 -0.34 -23.91
CA ALA A 13 -22.97 0.77 -24.85
C ALA A 13 -21.81 0.82 -25.86
N ALA A 14 -20.56 0.72 -25.39
CA ALA A 14 -19.37 0.72 -26.25
C ALA A 14 -19.29 -0.49 -27.21
N ARG A 15 -19.82 -1.66 -26.80
CA ARG A 15 -19.93 -2.83 -27.70
C ARG A 15 -20.97 -2.63 -28.80
N THR A 16 -22.05 -1.93 -28.48
CA THR A 16 -23.17 -1.67 -29.39
C THR A 16 -22.81 -0.59 -30.41
N GLU A 17 -22.19 0.51 -29.97
CA GLU A 17 -21.77 1.61 -30.82
C GLU A 17 -20.30 1.47 -31.23
N ARG A 18 -20.00 0.39 -31.96
CA ARG A 18 -18.64 0.15 -32.45
C ARG A 18 -18.37 1.01 -33.68
N ALA A 19 -17.80 2.19 -33.47
CA ALA A 19 -17.25 2.99 -34.56
C ALA A 19 -16.10 2.24 -35.23
N GLU A 20 -16.21 2.02 -36.54
CA GLU A 20 -15.14 1.38 -37.32
C GLU A 20 -14.01 2.39 -37.56
N PRO A 21 -12.77 2.09 -37.14
CA PRO A 21 -11.65 2.99 -37.36
C PRO A 21 -11.32 3.10 -38.86
N ASN A 22 -11.01 4.30 -39.32
CA ASN A 22 -10.63 4.56 -40.71
C ASN A 22 -9.33 3.79 -41.08
N ASP A 23 -9.31 3.17 -42.26
CA ASP A 23 -8.14 2.46 -42.82
C ASP A 23 -6.85 3.30 -42.79
N ALA A 24 -6.95 4.60 -43.08
CA ALA A 24 -5.80 5.49 -43.04
C ALA A 24 -5.21 5.64 -41.62
N PHE A 25 -6.08 5.56 -40.60
CA PHE A 25 -5.65 5.55 -39.20
C PHE A 25 -5.02 4.20 -38.83
N LEU A 26 -5.62 3.08 -39.23
CA LEU A 26 -5.07 1.74 -38.98
C LEU A 26 -3.69 1.56 -39.62
N ALA A 27 -3.48 2.06 -40.84
CA ALA A 27 -2.18 2.02 -41.50
C ALA A 27 -1.10 2.81 -40.73
N ARG A 28 -1.45 3.98 -40.19
CA ARG A 28 -0.55 4.78 -39.35
C ARG A 28 -0.27 4.09 -38.00
N LEU A 29 -1.30 3.53 -37.36
CA LEU A 29 -1.17 2.78 -36.12
C LEU A 29 -0.25 1.57 -36.29
N ALA A 30 -0.40 0.83 -37.39
CA ALA A 30 0.46 -0.32 -37.68
C ALA A 30 1.92 0.09 -37.92
N ALA A 31 2.15 1.20 -38.63
CA ALA A 31 3.48 1.74 -38.83
C ALA A 31 4.13 2.22 -37.52
N ASP A 32 3.36 2.87 -36.66
CA ASP A 32 3.81 3.32 -35.33
C ASP A 32 4.14 2.13 -34.42
N ALA A 33 3.26 1.13 -34.37
CA ALA A 33 3.49 -0.11 -33.63
C ALA A 33 4.75 -0.84 -34.13
N ALA A 34 4.98 -0.88 -35.44
CA ALA A 34 6.20 -1.45 -36.02
C ALA A 34 7.46 -0.66 -35.60
N ALA A 35 7.39 0.67 -35.56
CA ALA A 35 8.50 1.52 -35.12
C ALA A 35 8.82 1.30 -33.63
N VAL A 36 7.80 1.29 -32.75
CA VAL A 36 7.97 1.05 -31.31
C VAL A 36 8.47 -0.37 -31.02
N THR A 37 7.96 -1.38 -31.73
CA THR A 37 8.44 -2.75 -31.56
C THR A 37 9.87 -2.90 -32.04
N ALA A 38 10.27 -2.25 -33.13
CA ALA A 38 11.66 -2.21 -33.59
C ALA A 38 12.58 -1.49 -32.58
N GLU A 39 12.13 -0.37 -32.00
CA GLU A 39 12.86 0.36 -30.96
C GLU A 39 13.05 -0.50 -29.70
N ARG A 40 12.03 -1.23 -29.27
CA ARG A 40 12.12 -2.16 -28.13
C ARG A 40 12.92 -3.43 -28.45
N ALA A 41 12.94 -3.85 -29.71
CA ALA A 41 13.75 -4.97 -30.18
C ALA A 41 15.23 -4.61 -30.31
N ALA A 42 15.56 -3.31 -30.38
CA ALA A 42 16.94 -2.89 -30.19
C ALA A 42 17.41 -3.43 -28.83
N PRO A 43 18.55 -4.14 -28.77
CA PRO A 43 19.05 -4.67 -27.53
C PRO A 43 19.18 -3.50 -26.56
N ALA A 44 18.38 -3.52 -25.49
CA ALA A 44 18.50 -2.54 -24.43
C ALA A 44 19.99 -2.46 -24.11
N ILE A 45 20.59 -1.27 -24.31
CA ILE A 45 21.97 -0.99 -23.89
C ILE A 45 22.04 -1.57 -22.50
N ARG A 46 22.83 -2.65 -22.31
CA ARG A 46 22.84 -3.45 -21.08
C ARG A 46 22.84 -2.48 -19.92
N SER A 47 21.68 -2.31 -19.28
CA SER A 47 21.57 -1.34 -18.22
C SER A 47 22.56 -1.82 -17.16
N ALA A 48 23.35 -0.89 -16.63
CA ALA A 48 24.23 -1.16 -15.50
C ALA A 48 23.49 -2.04 -14.48
N PRO A 49 24.16 -3.02 -13.84
CA PRO A 49 23.51 -4.05 -13.04
C PRO A 49 22.44 -3.40 -12.16
N ALA A 50 21.18 -3.75 -12.44
CA ALA A 50 20.05 -3.12 -11.78
C ALA A 50 20.27 -3.20 -10.26
N SER A 51 20.20 -2.04 -9.59
CA SER A 51 20.26 -1.97 -8.14
C SER A 51 19.33 -3.03 -7.54
N PRO A 52 19.72 -3.71 -6.45
CA PRO A 52 18.91 -4.79 -5.86
C PRO A 52 17.47 -4.34 -5.56
N LEU A 53 17.26 -3.07 -5.22
CA LEU A 53 15.93 -2.47 -5.05
C LEU A 53 15.12 -2.43 -6.35
N ARG A 54 15.75 -2.10 -7.48
CA ARG A 54 15.11 -2.07 -8.80
C ARG A 54 14.65 -3.46 -9.24
N ARG A 55 15.47 -4.49 -8.98
CA ARG A 55 15.11 -5.89 -9.23
C ARG A 55 13.92 -6.34 -8.37
N MET A 56 13.89 -5.93 -7.10
CA MET A 56 12.76 -6.25 -6.22
C MET A 56 11.47 -5.55 -6.67
N LEU A 57 11.57 -4.30 -7.11
CA LEU A 57 10.43 -3.54 -7.66
C LEU A 57 9.92 -4.14 -8.97
N GLU A 58 10.80 -4.55 -9.88
CA GLU A 58 10.43 -5.26 -11.11
C GLU A 58 9.73 -6.59 -10.81
N ALA A 59 10.20 -7.34 -9.81
CA ALA A 59 9.58 -8.61 -9.39
C ALA A 59 8.17 -8.43 -8.79
N ILE A 60 7.87 -7.27 -8.20
CA ILE A 60 6.59 -6.96 -7.55
C ILE A 60 5.62 -6.24 -8.53
N GLY A 61 6.00 -5.99 -9.78
CA GLY A 61 5.12 -5.41 -10.80
C GLY A 61 5.57 -4.07 -11.38
N GLY A 62 6.74 -3.57 -10.99
CA GLY A 62 7.37 -2.37 -11.56
C GLY A 62 6.84 -1.06 -10.97
N TRP A 63 6.75 -0.03 -11.82
CA TRP A 63 6.35 1.32 -11.41
C TRP A 63 4.96 1.45 -10.75
N PRO A 64 3.93 0.64 -11.09
CA PRO A 64 2.62 0.72 -10.43
C PRO A 64 2.71 0.42 -8.94
N SER A 65 3.59 -0.51 -8.53
CA SER A 65 3.80 -0.86 -7.13
C SER A 65 4.45 0.29 -6.35
N VAL A 66 5.32 1.09 -7.00
CA VAL A 66 5.89 2.32 -6.42
C VAL A 66 4.81 3.39 -6.24
N ALA A 67 3.93 3.56 -7.24
CA ALA A 67 2.82 4.50 -7.16
C ALA A 67 1.83 4.13 -6.04
N GLY A 68 1.55 2.83 -5.88
CA GLY A 68 0.75 2.31 -4.77
C GLY A 68 1.39 2.56 -3.41
N LEU A 69 2.69 2.29 -3.25
CA LEU A 69 3.44 2.58 -2.02
C LEU A 69 3.41 4.07 -1.67
N ALA A 70 3.67 4.94 -2.65
CA ALA A 70 3.62 6.39 -2.44
C ALA A 70 2.23 6.85 -2.00
N THR A 71 1.18 6.32 -2.64
CA THR A 71 -0.22 6.62 -2.28
C THR A 71 -0.56 6.11 -0.89
N ALA A 72 -0.14 4.89 -0.52
CA ALA A 72 -0.34 4.34 0.82
C ALA A 72 0.39 5.16 1.90
N THR A 73 1.57 5.69 1.58
CA THR A 73 2.33 6.57 2.49
C THR A 73 1.59 7.91 2.67
N ALA A 74 1.13 8.51 1.58
CA ALA A 74 0.33 9.74 1.63
C ALA A 74 -0.99 9.53 2.39
N ALA A 75 -1.66 8.39 2.19
CA ALA A 75 -2.87 8.02 2.93
C ALA A 75 -2.57 7.81 4.42
N GLY A 76 -1.46 7.16 4.77
CA GLY A 76 -1.02 6.99 6.16
C GLY A 76 -0.75 8.32 6.86
N ILE A 77 -0.07 9.25 6.18
CA ILE A 77 0.17 10.61 6.68
C ILE A 77 -1.16 11.36 6.84
N TRP A 78 -2.05 11.28 5.84
CA TRP A 78 -3.36 11.91 5.90
C TRP A 78 -4.17 11.41 7.08
N ILE A 79 -4.25 10.08 7.27
CA ILE A 79 -4.97 9.45 8.39
C ILE A 79 -4.33 9.85 9.73
N GLY A 80 -3.00 9.85 9.84
CA GLY A 80 -2.30 10.19 11.07
C GLY A 80 -2.46 11.66 11.50
N VAL A 81 -2.50 12.58 10.55
CA VAL A 81 -2.73 14.01 10.81
C VAL A 81 -4.21 14.30 11.05
N ALA A 82 -5.11 13.59 10.37
CA ALA A 82 -6.55 13.82 10.46
C ALA A 82 -7.23 13.06 11.61
N VAL A 83 -6.48 12.42 12.51
CA VAL A 83 -7.05 11.87 13.75
C VAL A 83 -7.65 13.05 14.54
N PRO A 84 -8.98 13.18 14.61
CA PRO A 84 -9.60 14.14 15.53
C PRO A 84 -9.23 13.72 16.95
N ASP A 85 -9.37 14.58 17.95
CA ASP A 85 -9.11 14.37 19.40
C ASP A 85 -9.86 13.18 20.06
N LEU A 86 -10.13 12.09 19.35
CA LEU A 86 -10.59 10.81 19.85
C LEU A 86 -9.61 10.20 20.87
N THR A 87 -8.33 10.58 20.84
CA THR A 87 -7.39 10.23 21.92
C THR A 87 -7.83 10.81 23.26
N THR A 88 -8.51 11.96 23.30
CA THR A 88 -8.95 12.56 24.58
C THR A 88 -10.11 11.80 25.21
N ASN A 89 -10.91 11.07 24.42
CA ASN A 89 -12.07 10.31 24.91
C ASN A 89 -11.81 8.82 25.12
N PHE A 90 -10.77 8.24 24.50
CA PHE A 90 -10.34 6.85 24.74
C PHE A 90 -9.14 6.74 25.71
N VAL A 91 -8.60 7.86 26.19
CA VAL A 91 -7.64 7.95 27.30
C VAL A 91 -8.35 8.10 28.68
N PRO A 92 -9.37 7.28 28.99
CA PRO A 92 -9.56 6.89 30.39
C PRO A 92 -9.25 5.41 30.63
N LEU A 93 -8.76 4.65 29.63
CA LEU A 93 -8.34 3.26 29.85
C LEU A 93 -6.82 3.02 29.83
N SER A 94 -6.02 4.01 29.43
CA SER A 94 -4.55 3.96 29.46
C SER A 94 -3.92 4.97 30.43
N SER A 95 -4.74 5.78 31.12
CA SER A 95 -4.32 6.68 32.19
C SER A 95 -4.37 6.04 33.58
N GLU A 96 -4.58 4.72 33.68
CA GLU A 96 -3.87 4.00 34.72
C GLU A 96 -2.42 3.92 34.26
N THR A 97 -1.66 4.96 34.61
CA THR A 97 -0.30 4.73 35.06
C THR A 97 -0.42 3.67 36.13
N THR A 98 -0.30 2.39 35.73
CA THR A 98 0.16 1.37 36.64
C THR A 98 1.57 1.82 37.00
N ALA A 99 1.63 2.71 37.99
CA ALA A 99 2.54 2.48 39.08
C ALA A 99 2.41 0.99 39.32
N PHE A 100 3.43 0.25 38.90
CA PHE A 100 3.65 -1.07 39.44
C PHE A 100 3.78 -0.80 40.94
N GLU A 101 2.64 -0.78 41.62
CA GLU A 101 2.58 -1.24 42.98
C GLU A 101 3.20 -2.61 42.84
N LEU A 102 4.50 -2.69 43.19
CA LEU A 102 5.08 -3.95 43.59
C LEU A 102 4.17 -4.36 44.74
N VAL A 103 3.11 -5.10 44.39
CA VAL A 103 2.35 -5.88 45.34
C VAL A 103 3.45 -6.61 46.09
N ASP A 104 3.59 -6.28 47.36
CA ASP A 104 4.55 -6.88 48.27
C ASP A 104 4.14 -8.35 48.42
N LEU A 105 4.49 -9.14 47.40
CA LEU A 105 4.09 -10.54 47.21
C LEU A 105 5.06 -11.47 47.93
N VAL A 106 5.99 -10.90 48.70
CA VAL A 106 6.86 -11.60 49.64
C VAL A 106 6.55 -10.99 51.00
N PRO A 107 5.95 -11.74 51.94
CA PRO A 107 5.99 -11.34 53.34
C PRO A 107 7.46 -11.10 53.67
N GLY A 108 7.79 -9.88 54.05
CA GLY A 108 9.17 -9.45 54.21
C GLY A 108 9.94 -10.44 55.07
N TYR A 109 11.16 -10.78 54.66
CA TYR A 109 12.14 -11.52 55.46
C TYR A 109 12.34 -10.94 56.89
N GLY A 110 11.82 -9.73 57.14
CA GLY A 110 11.73 -9.07 58.44
C GLY A 110 10.80 -9.75 59.45
N ASP A 111 9.75 -10.45 59.02
CA ASP A 111 8.77 -11.07 59.94
C ASP A 111 9.34 -12.34 60.58
N PHE A 112 10.20 -13.07 59.86
CA PHE A 112 10.88 -14.28 60.36
C PHE A 112 12.05 -13.99 61.31
N ILE A 113 12.57 -12.76 61.34
CA ILE A 113 13.66 -12.35 62.23
C ILE A 113 13.17 -11.57 63.46
N ALA A 114 11.89 -11.19 63.48
CA ALA A 114 11.29 -10.46 64.60
C ALA A 114 10.74 -11.40 65.70
N GLU A 115 10.67 -12.71 65.45
CA GLU A 115 10.09 -13.69 66.39
C GLU A 115 11.12 -14.57 67.12
N GLU A 116 12.40 -14.18 67.12
CA GLU A 116 13.40 -14.67 68.08
C GLU A 116 14.07 -13.51 68.80
N GLY A 117 13.43 -13.05 69.88
CA GLY A 117 13.96 -12.08 70.83
C GLY A 117 13.16 -12.08 72.13
#